data_AF-A0AAV4IQE9-F1
#
_entry.id   AF-A0AAV4IQE9-F1
#
_cell.length_a   1.000
_cell.length_b   1.000
_cell.length_c   1.000
_cell.angle_alpha   90.00
_cell.angle_beta   90.00
_cell.angle_gamma   90.00
#
_symmetry.space_group_name_H-M   'P 1'
#
loop_
_entity.id
_entity.type
_entity.pdbx_description
1 polymer ?
#
loop_
_entity_poly.entity_id
_entity_poly.type
_entity_poly.pdbx_seq_one_letter_code
_entity_poly.pdbx_strand_id
1 'polypeptide(L)'
;MGSNSYRGRKTKRISSKAIEKDPEHKIPGQNHKKSLYKKCQEKPLSLQILESRWKLFGHILRRHRDIPANKATRAYFIQCGKNHRGRPRTTLPTVLNRDLALIDHEIRLHSSHELDKITALAQDRGQWHEMTAKIERAAEALQTENWDAPRH
;
A
#
# COMPACT_ATOMS: atom_id res chain seq x y z
N MET A 1 2.97 50.05 49.06
CA MET A 1 1.88 49.06 49.13
C MET A 1 1.06 49.18 47.86
N GLY A 2 1.05 48.15 47.01
CA GLY A 2 0.36 48.17 45.72
C GLY A 2 0.09 46.75 45.27
N SER A 3 -1.05 46.21 45.72
CA SER A 3 -1.54 44.87 45.41
C SER A 3 -2.18 44.89 44.02
N ASN A 4 -1.61 44.16 43.06
CA ASN A 4 -2.20 44.01 41.73
C ASN A 4 -2.94 42.66 41.64
N SER A 5 -4.27 42.75 41.58
CA SER A 5 -5.22 41.65 41.40
C SER A 5 -5.47 41.46 39.92
N TYR A 6 -5.16 40.27 39.38
CA TYR A 6 -5.60 39.88 38.04
C TYR A 6 -6.63 38.76 38.09
N ARG A 7 -7.87 39.20 37.81
CA ARG A 7 -9.13 38.47 37.61
C ARG A 7 -9.00 37.29 36.65
N GLY A 8 -9.62 36.18 37.07
CA GLY A 8 -9.88 35.00 36.23
C GLY A 8 -10.73 35.32 34.99
N ARG A 9 -10.30 34.78 33.86
CA ARG A 9 -10.94 34.92 32.55
C ARG A 9 -12.10 33.92 32.47
N LYS A 10 -13.35 34.38 32.65
CA LYS A 10 -14.57 33.57 32.47
C LYS A 10 -14.76 33.27 30.98
N THR A 11 -14.75 31.99 30.61
CA THR A 11 -15.13 31.51 29.28
C THR A 11 -16.65 31.60 29.11
N LYS A 12 -17.13 32.42 28.17
CA LYS A 12 -18.54 32.43 27.77
C LYS A 12 -18.81 31.21 26.89
N ARG A 13 -19.64 30.28 27.37
CA ARG A 13 -20.25 29.23 26.53
C ARG A 13 -21.11 29.93 25.47
N ILE A 14 -20.76 29.74 24.20
CA ILE A 14 -21.62 30.11 23.08
C ILE A 14 -22.76 29.08 23.04
N SER A 15 -23.98 29.60 23.13
CA SER A 15 -25.24 28.86 23.06
C SER A 15 -25.41 28.21 21.67
N SER A 16 -25.88 26.97 21.69
CA SER A 16 -26.18 26.11 20.56
C SER A 16 -27.26 26.73 19.65
N LYS A 17 -26.84 27.42 18.58
CA LYS A 17 -27.70 27.60 17.40
C LYS A 17 -27.54 26.38 16.51
N ALA A 18 -28.68 25.76 16.20
CA ALA A 18 -28.80 24.60 15.34
C ALA A 18 -28.08 24.83 14.01
N ILE A 19 -27.01 24.06 13.79
CA ILE A 19 -26.56 23.75 12.44
C ILE A 19 -27.53 22.66 11.98
N GLU A 20 -28.45 23.05 11.12
CA GLU A 20 -29.31 22.16 10.36
C GLU A 20 -28.38 21.14 9.68
N LYS A 21 -28.41 19.89 10.17
CA LYS A 21 -27.67 18.79 9.55
C LYS A 21 -28.48 18.38 8.33
N ASP A 22 -27.96 18.67 7.15
CA ASP A 22 -28.40 17.98 5.93
C ASP A 22 -28.42 16.46 6.18
N PRO A 23 -29.54 15.77 5.90
CA PRO A 23 -29.68 14.37 6.24
C PRO A 23 -28.81 13.52 5.30
N GLU A 24 -27.89 12.78 5.92
CA GLU A 24 -27.22 11.58 5.40
C GLU A 24 -26.56 11.67 4.01
N HIS A 25 -25.38 12.29 3.93
CA HIS A 25 -24.34 11.75 3.04
C HIS A 25 -23.65 10.57 3.74
N LYS A 26 -24.39 9.47 3.88
CA LYS A 26 -23.87 8.21 4.42
C LYS A 26 -22.87 7.66 3.41
N ILE A 27 -21.56 7.84 3.66
CA ILE A 27 -20.52 7.18 2.87
C ILE A 27 -20.86 5.69 2.91
N PRO A 28 -21.20 5.06 1.78
CA PRO A 28 -21.91 3.82 1.89
C PRO A 28 -20.94 2.72 2.33
N GLY A 29 -21.43 1.85 3.22
CA GLY A 29 -20.62 0.87 3.93
C GLY A 29 -19.82 -0.04 2.99
N GLN A 30 -18.85 -0.73 3.57
CA GLN A 30 -17.98 -1.72 2.92
C GLN A 30 -18.73 -2.66 1.94
N ASN A 31 -19.92 -3.16 2.31
CA ASN A 31 -20.75 -4.05 1.48
C ASN A 31 -21.23 -3.39 0.17
N HIS A 32 -21.40 -2.07 0.16
CA HIS A 32 -21.74 -1.35 -1.06
C HIS A 32 -20.59 -1.33 -2.07
N LYS A 33 -19.33 -1.31 -1.61
CA LYS A 33 -18.16 -1.24 -2.50
C LYS A 33 -18.03 -2.52 -3.33
N LYS A 34 -18.26 -3.69 -2.71
CA LYS A 34 -18.35 -4.99 -3.40
C LYS A 34 -19.46 -5.00 -4.45
N SER A 35 -20.63 -4.47 -4.08
CA SER A 35 -21.77 -4.30 -5.00
C SER A 35 -21.43 -3.38 -6.18
N LEU A 36 -20.73 -2.27 -5.93
CA LEU A 36 -20.32 -1.33 -6.98
C LEU A 36 -19.32 -1.94 -7.96
N TYR A 37 -18.22 -2.51 -7.49
CA TYR A 37 -17.22 -3.11 -8.38
C TYR A 37 -17.82 -4.24 -9.22
N LYS A 38 -18.68 -5.07 -8.62
CA LYS A 38 -19.40 -6.13 -9.34
C LYS A 38 -20.39 -5.57 -10.37
N LYS A 39 -21.13 -4.51 -10.04
CA LYS A 39 -22.08 -3.85 -10.96
C LYS A 39 -21.37 -3.16 -12.13
N CYS A 40 -20.26 -2.51 -11.85
CA CYS A 40 -19.47 -1.79 -12.84
C CYS A 40 -18.53 -2.70 -13.64
N GLN A 41 -18.44 -3.99 -13.29
CA GLN A 41 -17.47 -4.94 -13.86
C GLN A 41 -16.01 -4.43 -13.75
N GLU A 42 -15.71 -3.72 -12.67
CA GLU A 42 -14.43 -3.04 -12.47
C GLU A 42 -13.63 -3.66 -11.33
N LYS A 43 -12.30 -3.59 -11.45
CA LYS A 43 -11.38 -4.00 -10.39
C LYS A 43 -11.12 -2.85 -9.42
N PRO A 44 -10.98 -3.12 -8.10
CA PRO A 44 -10.49 -2.14 -7.15
C PRO A 44 -9.16 -1.52 -7.60
N LEU A 45 -9.03 -0.19 -7.43
CA LEU A 45 -7.82 0.56 -7.80
C LEU A 45 -6.56 0.00 -7.11
N SER A 46 -6.69 -0.52 -5.89
CA SER A 46 -5.59 -1.18 -5.17
C SER A 46 -5.02 -2.37 -5.92
N LEU A 47 -5.87 -3.19 -6.57
CA LEU A 47 -5.44 -4.31 -7.40
C LEU A 47 -4.76 -3.78 -8.67
N GLN A 48 -5.34 -2.79 -9.35
CA GLN A 48 -4.74 -2.20 -10.55
C GLN A 48 -3.33 -1.63 -10.29
N ILE A 49 -3.14 -0.98 -9.12
CA ILE A 49 -1.82 -0.47 -8.69
C ILE A 49 -0.85 -1.63 -8.43
N LEU A 50 -1.31 -2.73 -7.81
CA LEU A 50 -0.49 -3.93 -7.60
C LEU A 50 -0.05 -4.52 -8.93
N GLU A 51 -0.97 -4.73 -9.88
CA GLU A 51 -0.63 -5.26 -11.22
C GLU A 51 0.41 -4.36 -11.91
N SER A 52 0.18 -3.05 -11.91
CA SER A 52 1.05 -2.07 -12.56
C SER A 52 2.45 -2.05 -11.94
N ARG A 53 2.54 -2.19 -10.61
CA ARG A 53 3.80 -2.27 -9.87
C ARG A 53 4.63 -3.48 -10.30
N TRP A 54 4.02 -4.66 -10.37
CA TRP A 54 4.71 -5.88 -10.79
C TRP A 54 5.06 -5.86 -12.28
N LYS A 55 4.20 -5.31 -13.14
CA LYS A 55 4.50 -5.08 -14.57
C LYS A 55 5.73 -4.19 -14.74
N LEU A 56 5.78 -3.05 -14.05
CA LEU A 56 6.92 -2.14 -14.09
C LEU A 56 8.19 -2.78 -13.53
N PHE A 57 8.09 -3.44 -12.38
CA PHE A 57 9.25 -4.07 -11.73
C PHE A 57 9.85 -5.16 -12.61
N GLY A 58 9.01 -6.07 -13.13
CA GLY A 58 9.47 -7.10 -14.07
C GLY A 58 10.04 -6.52 -15.37
N HIS A 59 9.50 -5.40 -15.86
CA HIS A 59 10.09 -4.69 -17.00
C HIS A 59 11.51 -4.24 -16.67
N ILE A 60 11.73 -3.55 -15.54
CA ILE A 60 13.05 -3.06 -15.13
C ILE A 60 14.05 -4.22 -15.02
N LEU A 61 13.67 -5.33 -14.39
CA LEU A 61 14.52 -6.50 -14.20
C LEU A 61 14.91 -7.18 -15.52
N ARG A 62 14.01 -7.15 -16.52
CA ARG A 62 14.27 -7.70 -17.86
C ARG A 62 15.17 -6.83 -18.72
N ARG A 63 15.30 -5.53 -18.43
CA ARG A 63 16.19 -4.63 -19.19
C ARG A 63 17.64 -4.85 -18.80
N HIS A 64 18.53 -4.37 -19.68
CA HIS A 64 19.97 -4.40 -19.47
C HIS A 64 20.36 -3.79 -18.11
N ARG A 65 21.34 -4.38 -17.42
CA ARG A 65 21.75 -3.96 -16.08
C ARG A 65 22.20 -2.50 -16.03
N ASP A 66 22.68 -1.97 -17.16
CA ASP A 66 23.18 -0.61 -17.22
C ASP A 66 22.14 0.49 -17.38
N ILE A 67 20.85 0.16 -17.57
CA ILE A 67 19.84 1.22 -17.61
C ILE A 67 19.73 1.88 -16.22
N PRO A 68 19.48 3.19 -16.14
CA PRO A 68 19.43 3.91 -14.86
C PRO A 68 18.49 3.28 -13.83
N ALA A 69 17.33 2.80 -14.26
CA ALA A 69 16.36 2.16 -13.38
C ALA A 69 16.89 0.85 -12.76
N ASN A 70 17.52 -0.03 -13.55
CA ASN A 70 18.05 -1.30 -13.07
C ASN A 70 19.28 -1.06 -12.17
N LYS A 71 20.16 -0.11 -12.53
CA LYS A 71 21.26 0.34 -11.65
C LYS A 71 20.74 0.81 -10.29
N ALA A 72 19.70 1.65 -10.28
CA ALA A 72 19.10 2.15 -9.04
C ALA A 72 18.49 1.01 -8.19
N THR A 73 17.75 0.08 -8.82
CA THR A 73 17.22 -1.10 -8.13
C THR A 73 18.33 -1.93 -7.50
N ARG A 74 19.37 -2.25 -8.25
CA ARG A 74 20.52 -3.03 -7.74
C ARG A 74 21.26 -2.30 -6.62
N ALA A 75 21.52 -1.02 -6.78
CA ALA A 75 22.18 -0.20 -5.77
C ALA A 75 21.42 -0.20 -4.43
N TYR A 76 20.08 -0.15 -4.47
CA TYR A 76 19.25 -0.26 -3.27
C TYR A 76 19.52 -1.56 -2.50
N PHE A 77 19.51 -2.70 -3.19
CA PHE A 77 19.66 -4.02 -2.55
C PHE A 77 21.11 -4.39 -2.20
N ILE A 78 22.10 -3.70 -2.76
CA ILE A 78 23.50 -3.80 -2.34
C ILE A 78 23.75 -3.01 -1.03
N GLN A 79 23.07 -1.88 -0.85
CA GLN A 79 23.30 -0.94 0.26
C GLN A 79 22.39 -1.18 1.49
N CYS A 80 21.68 -2.31 1.56
CA CYS A 80 20.82 -2.67 2.69
C CYS A 80 21.63 -2.79 4.00
N GLY A 81 21.80 -1.66 4.69
CA GLY A 81 22.55 -1.56 5.94
C GLY A 81 22.58 -0.16 6.57
N LYS A 82 22.25 0.91 5.81
CA LYS A 82 22.16 2.27 6.36
C LYS A 82 20.73 2.59 6.78
N ASN A 83 20.43 2.40 8.06
CA ASN A 83 19.17 2.82 8.65
C ASN A 83 19.08 4.36 8.65
N HIS A 84 18.18 4.92 7.84
CA HIS A 84 17.88 6.34 7.90
C HIS A 84 16.95 6.62 9.10
N ARG A 85 17.32 7.60 9.93
CA ARG A 85 16.53 8.02 11.09
C ARG A 85 15.24 8.73 10.62
N GLY A 86 14.08 8.35 11.15
CA GLY A 86 12.78 8.96 10.82
C GLY A 86 11.67 7.94 10.53
N ARG A 87 10.51 8.41 10.03
CA ARG A 87 9.39 7.53 9.63
C ARG A 87 9.89 6.52 8.60
N PRO A 88 9.66 5.20 8.81
CA PRO A 88 10.01 4.19 7.82
C PRO A 88 9.39 4.56 6.48
N ARG A 89 10.24 4.76 5.47
CA ARG A 89 9.75 5.03 4.11
C ARG A 89 9.07 3.75 3.62
N THR A 90 7.82 3.85 3.16
CA THR A 90 7.21 2.80 2.36
C THR A 90 7.88 2.80 0.99
N THR A 91 9.08 2.22 0.91
CA THR A 91 9.82 2.11 -0.35
C THR A 91 9.21 1.00 -1.19
N LEU A 92 9.42 1.07 -2.51
CA LEU A 92 8.97 0.03 -3.44
C LEU A 92 9.36 -1.38 -2.95
N PRO A 93 10.59 -1.64 -2.46
CA PRO A 93 10.97 -2.92 -1.87
C PRO A 93 10.14 -3.37 -0.67
N THR A 94 9.74 -2.46 0.23
CA THR A 94 8.85 -2.81 1.35
C THR A 94 7.48 -3.27 0.85
N VAL A 95 6.95 -2.60 -0.16
CA VAL A 95 5.65 -2.95 -0.75
C VAL A 95 5.72 -4.27 -1.52
N LEU A 96 6.77 -4.48 -2.31
CA LEU A 96 7.01 -5.75 -3.01
C LEU A 96 7.13 -6.93 -2.03
N ASN A 97 7.82 -6.76 -0.90
CA ASN A 97 7.91 -7.80 0.12
C ASN A 97 6.54 -8.14 0.75
N ARG A 98 5.67 -7.14 0.95
CA ARG A 98 4.30 -7.39 1.43
C ARG A 98 3.48 -8.16 0.42
N ASP A 99 3.61 -7.84 -0.86
CA ASP A 99 2.93 -8.56 -1.93
C ASP A 99 3.42 -10.02 -2.02
N LEU A 100 4.73 -10.26 -1.91
CA LEU A 100 5.32 -11.61 -1.90
C LEU A 100 4.84 -12.44 -0.71
N ALA A 101 4.73 -11.81 0.47
CA ALA A 101 4.21 -12.44 1.66
C ALA A 101 2.74 -12.90 1.54
N LEU A 102 2.00 -12.49 0.51
CA LEU A 102 0.66 -13.00 0.23
C LEU A 102 0.65 -14.43 -0.29
N ILE A 103 1.76 -14.88 -0.91
CA ILE A 103 1.87 -16.22 -1.50
C ILE A 103 2.83 -17.10 -0.70
N ASP A 104 3.89 -16.54 -0.13
CA ASP A 104 4.88 -17.26 0.68
C ASP A 104 5.69 -16.28 1.56
N HIS A 105 5.74 -16.52 2.87
CA HIS A 105 6.47 -15.68 3.84
C HIS A 105 8.00 -15.87 3.80
N GLU A 106 8.47 -16.96 3.19
CA GLU A 106 9.89 -17.26 3.03
C GLU A 106 10.49 -16.49 1.85
N ILE A 107 9.68 -16.07 0.87
CA ILE A 107 10.16 -15.28 -0.26
C ILE A 107 10.33 -13.83 0.17
N ARG A 108 11.58 -13.40 0.24
CA ARG A 108 11.95 -12.03 0.61
C ARG A 108 12.95 -11.43 -0.35
N LEU A 109 12.84 -10.12 -0.51
CA LEU A 109 13.66 -9.27 -1.35
C LEU A 109 14.36 -8.25 -0.43
N HIS A 110 15.48 -8.65 0.16
CA HIS A 110 16.29 -7.85 1.09
C HIS A 110 17.75 -7.71 0.67
N SER A 111 18.24 -8.59 -0.19
CA SER A 111 19.63 -8.68 -0.62
C SER A 111 19.75 -8.68 -2.14
N SER A 112 20.96 -8.41 -2.63
CA SER A 112 21.30 -8.54 -4.05
C SER A 112 21.10 -9.96 -4.58
N HIS A 113 21.37 -10.99 -3.75
CA HIS A 113 21.22 -12.40 -4.14
C HIS A 113 19.75 -12.78 -4.38
N GLU A 114 18.84 -12.35 -3.52
CA GLU A 114 17.40 -12.55 -3.71
C GLU A 114 16.89 -11.77 -4.93
N LEU A 115 17.43 -10.56 -5.16
CA LEU A 115 17.13 -9.79 -6.37
C LEU A 115 17.55 -10.55 -7.64
N ASP A 116 18.71 -11.20 -7.65
CA ASP A 116 19.15 -11.97 -8.82
C ASP A 116 18.29 -13.23 -9.03
N LYS A 117 17.82 -13.90 -7.96
CA LYS A 117 16.82 -14.98 -8.07
C LYS A 117 15.52 -14.50 -8.70
N ILE A 118 14.96 -13.40 -8.18
CA ILE A 118 13.74 -12.80 -8.72
C ILE A 118 13.96 -12.28 -10.15
N THR A 119 15.17 -11.80 -10.47
CA THR A 119 15.53 -11.40 -11.84
C THR A 119 15.51 -12.60 -12.78
N ALA A 120 16.07 -13.74 -12.38
CA ALA A 120 16.03 -14.96 -13.19
C ALA A 120 14.59 -15.40 -13.45
N LEU A 121 13.74 -15.38 -12.42
CA LEU A 121 12.31 -15.66 -12.54
C LEU A 121 11.63 -14.65 -13.48
N ALA A 122 12.00 -13.36 -13.43
CA ALA A 122 11.45 -12.31 -14.28
C ALA A 122 11.81 -12.45 -15.78
N GLN A 123 12.93 -13.09 -16.11
CA GLN A 123 13.32 -13.34 -17.50
C GLN A 123 12.40 -14.36 -18.16
N ASP A 124 11.96 -15.37 -17.41
CA ASP A 124 10.89 -16.26 -17.85
C ASP A 124 9.54 -15.55 -17.72
N ARG A 125 8.99 -15.10 -18.84
CA ARG A 125 7.70 -14.40 -18.85
C ARG A 125 6.55 -15.26 -18.35
N GLY A 126 6.61 -16.58 -18.55
CA GLY A 126 5.57 -17.51 -18.11
C GLY A 126 5.58 -17.64 -16.59
N GLN A 127 6.75 -17.93 -16.01
CA GLN A 127 6.91 -18.01 -14.55
C GLN A 127 6.63 -16.67 -13.86
N TRP A 128 7.09 -15.56 -14.46
CA TRP A 128 6.77 -14.23 -13.96
C TRP A 128 5.26 -13.98 -13.93
N HIS A 129 4.57 -14.26 -15.04
CA HIS A 129 3.14 -14.09 -15.12
C HIS A 129 2.41 -14.94 -14.08
N GLU A 130 2.78 -16.23 -13.96
CA GLU A 130 2.18 -17.13 -12.98
C GLU A 130 2.36 -16.63 -11.54
N MET A 131 3.57 -16.21 -11.18
CA MET A 131 3.85 -15.64 -9.85
C MET A 131 2.99 -14.39 -9.59
N THR A 132 2.97 -13.44 -10.54
CA THR A 132 2.18 -12.21 -10.38
C THR A 132 0.68 -12.49 -10.30
N ALA A 133 0.16 -13.46 -11.07
CA ALA A 133 -1.23 -13.88 -11.02
C ALA A 133 -1.58 -14.53 -9.67
N LYS A 134 -0.67 -15.29 -9.06
CA LYS A 134 -0.86 -15.84 -7.70
C LYS A 134 -0.97 -14.73 -6.66
N ILE A 135 -0.09 -13.71 -6.73
CA ILE A 135 -0.14 -12.54 -5.85
C ILE A 135 -1.45 -11.78 -6.03
N GLU A 136 -1.87 -11.53 -7.27
CA GLU A 136 -3.11 -10.83 -7.59
C GLU A 136 -4.34 -11.55 -7.03
N ARG A 137 -4.44 -12.88 -7.21
CA ARG A 137 -5.53 -13.69 -6.66
C ARG A 137 -5.55 -13.68 -5.13
N ALA A 138 -4.39 -13.80 -4.49
CA ALA A 138 -4.29 -13.73 -3.03
C ALA A 138 -4.72 -12.35 -2.50
N ALA A 139 -4.30 -11.27 -3.17
CA ALA A 139 -4.69 -9.91 -2.82
C ALA A 139 -6.20 -9.66 -3.02
N GLU A 140 -6.79 -10.21 -4.08
CA GLU A 140 -8.22 -10.15 -4.34
C GLU A 140 -9.02 -10.91 -3.27
N ALA A 141 -8.60 -12.12 -2.91
CA ALA A 141 -9.22 -12.92 -1.86
C ALA A 141 -9.25 -12.18 -0.50
N LEU A 142 -8.12 -11.61 -0.08
CA LEU A 142 -8.05 -10.82 1.16
C LEU A 142 -8.97 -9.59 1.13
N GLN A 143 -9.13 -8.95 -0.03
CA GLN A 143 -10.09 -7.87 -0.15
C GLN A 143 -11.52 -8.40 0.03
N THR A 144 -11.88 -9.52 -0.62
CA THR A 144 -13.21 -10.12 -0.46
C THR A 144 -13.56 -10.47 0.99
N GLU A 145 -12.62 -11.05 1.74
CA GLU A 145 -12.80 -11.40 3.16
C GLU A 145 -12.97 -10.16 4.05
N ASN A 146 -12.18 -9.11 3.83
CA ASN A 146 -12.27 -7.87 4.60
C ASN A 146 -13.62 -7.15 4.38
N TRP A 147 -14.24 -7.31 3.20
CA TRP A 147 -15.59 -6.81 2.93
C TRP A 147 -16.69 -7.62 3.63
N ASP A 148 -16.46 -8.91 3.90
CA ASP A 148 -17.44 -9.86 4.45
C ASP A 148 -17.35 -10.01 5.98
N ALA A 149 -16.35 -9.41 6.63
CA ALA A 149 -16.18 -9.46 8.09
C ALA A 149 -17.30 -8.70 8.83
N PRO A 150 -18.02 -9.35 9.79
CA PRO A 150 -18.97 -8.67 10.66
C PRO A 150 -18.24 -7.62 11.53
N ARG A 151 -18.77 -6.39 11.57
CA ARG A 151 -18.28 -5.40 12.54
C ARG A 151 -18.94 -5.66 13.89
N HIS A 152 -18.12 -5.96 14.90
CA HIS A 152 -18.50 -5.91 16.32
C HIS A 152 -18.62 -4.46 16.80
#